data_AF-A0A260QWF6-F1
#
_entry.id   AF-A0A260QWF6-F1
#
_cell.length_a   1.000
_cell.length_b   1.000
_cell.length_c   1.000
_cell.angle_alpha   90.00
_cell.angle_beta   90.00
_cell.angle_gamma   90.00
#
_symmetry.space_group_name_H-M   'P 1'
#
loop_
_entity.id
_entity.type
_entity.pdbx_description
1 polymer ?
#
loop_
_entity_poly.entity_id
_entity_poly.type
_entity_poly.pdbx_seq_one_letter_code
_entity_poly.pdbx_strand_id
1 'polypeptide(L)' 'MSAPTFQKAQDSLLTPGQVAALFHVDPKTVTRWAHAGRLGSLRTPGGHRRFRETEVMQLLTSLTTEAGVHH' A
#
# COMPACT_ATOMS: atom_id res chain seq x y z
N MET A 1 -4.79 -26.02 23.99
CA MET A 1 -4.11 -25.92 22.69
C MET A 1 -4.93 -24.97 21.83
N SER A 2 -4.51 -23.73 21.67
CA SER A 2 -5.20 -22.76 20.82
C SER A 2 -4.77 -22.98 19.38
N ALA A 3 -5.71 -23.35 18.51
CA ALA A 3 -5.45 -23.50 17.08
C ALA A 3 -5.04 -22.14 16.48
N PRO A 4 -4.09 -22.10 15.53
CA PRO A 4 -3.80 -20.87 14.80
C PRO A 4 -5.03 -20.56 13.95
N THR A 5 -5.78 -19.53 14.32
CA THR A 5 -6.79 -18.95 13.44
C THR A 5 -6.05 -18.39 12.24
N PHE A 6 -6.22 -19.02 11.07
CA PHE A 6 -5.83 -18.42 9.80
C PHE A 6 -6.78 -17.25 9.53
N GLN A 7 -6.56 -16.16 10.25
CA GLN A 7 -7.13 -14.87 9.90
C GLN A 7 -6.38 -14.44 8.62
N LYS A 8 -6.83 -14.93 7.46
CA LYS A 8 -6.74 -14.14 6.23
C LYS A 8 -7.58 -12.90 6.52
N ALA A 9 -6.99 -11.93 7.22
CA ALA A 9 -7.53 -10.59 7.28
C ALA A 9 -7.83 -10.22 5.83
N GLN A 10 -9.08 -9.85 5.57
CA GLN A 10 -9.50 -9.36 4.26
C GLN A 10 -8.69 -8.08 4.03
N ASP A 11 -7.51 -8.24 3.43
CA ASP A 11 -6.58 -7.15 3.17
C ASP A 11 -7.26 -6.22 2.16
N SER A 12 -7.77 -5.09 2.66
CA SER A 12 -8.59 -4.20 1.85
C SER A 12 -7.79 -3.68 0.67
N LEU A 13 -8.48 -3.51 -0.45
CA LEU A 13 -7.87 -3.00 -1.68
C LEU A 13 -8.16 -1.52 -1.88
N LEU A 14 -7.11 -0.72 -1.79
CA LEU A 14 -7.14 0.71 -2.05
C LEU A 14 -7.03 1.01 -3.54
N THR A 15 -7.70 2.06 -3.97
CA THR A 15 -7.54 2.67 -5.30
C THR A 15 -6.30 3.56 -5.34
N PRO A 16 -5.77 3.90 -6.54
CA PRO A 16 -4.65 4.84 -6.65
C PRO A 16 -4.93 6.17 -5.96
N GLY A 17 -6.17 6.67 -6.01
CA GLY A 17 -6.58 7.91 -5.36
C GLY A 17 -6.55 7.84 -3.83
N GLN A 18 -6.97 6.72 -3.24
CA GLN A 18 -6.89 6.52 -1.79
C GLN A 18 -5.45 6.47 -1.31
N VAL A 19 -4.57 5.74 -2.01
CA VAL A 19 -3.13 5.72 -1.68
C VAL A 19 -2.51 7.11 -1.82
N ALA A 20 -2.87 7.83 -2.89
CA ALA A 20 -2.37 9.18 -3.13
C ALA A 20 -2.75 10.16 -2.00
N ALA A 21 -3.98 10.06 -1.49
CA ALA A 21 -4.43 10.85 -0.35
C ALA A 21 -3.63 10.56 0.93
N LEU A 22 -3.28 9.29 1.20
CA LEU A 22 -2.49 8.92 2.38
C LEU A 22 -1.04 9.42 2.31
N PHE A 23 -0.43 9.39 1.12
CA PHE A 23 0.95 9.85 0.91
C PHE A 23 1.05 11.35 0.58
N HIS A 24 -0.08 12.05 0.48
CA HIS A 24 -0.14 13.45 0.01
C HIS A 24 0.57 13.67 -1.34
N VAL A 25 0.37 12.75 -2.29
CA VAL A 25 0.92 12.82 -3.66
C VAL A 25 -0.19 12.75 -4.70
N ASP A 26 0.17 12.92 -5.98
CA ASP A 26 -0.75 12.69 -7.10
C ASP A 26 -0.95 11.18 -7.40
N PRO A 27 -2.15 10.71 -7.81
CA PRO A 27 -2.38 9.30 -8.19
C PRO A 27 -1.47 8.77 -9.31
N LYS A 28 -0.98 9.62 -10.22
CA LYS A 28 -0.03 9.26 -11.26
C LYS A 28 1.35 8.93 -10.67
N THR A 29 1.72 9.56 -9.56
CA THR A 29 2.92 9.22 -8.78
C THR A 29 2.80 7.81 -8.19
N VAL A 30 1.67 7.48 -7.58
CA VAL A 30 1.40 6.11 -7.08
C VAL A 30 1.47 5.08 -8.22
N THR A 31 0.89 5.41 -9.37
CA THR A 31 0.95 4.56 -10.56
C THR A 31 2.41 4.35 -11.02
N ARG A 32 3.25 5.39 -10.98
CA ARG A 32 4.68 5.30 -11.30
C ARG A 32 5.42 4.40 -10.31
N TRP A 33 5.13 4.48 -9.01
CA TRP A 33 5.73 3.58 -8.01
C TRP A 33 5.38 2.12 -8.30
N ALA A 34 4.13 1.85 -8.68
CA ALA A 34 3.70 0.51 -9.09
C ALA A 34 4.43 0.01 -10.34
N HIS A 35 4.66 0.87 -11.33
CA HIS A 35 5.46 0.51 -12.52
C HIS A 35 6.94 0.27 -12.19
N ALA A 36 7.49 1.01 -11.22
CA ALA A 36 8.86 0.87 -10.76
C ALA A 36 9.07 -0.29 -9.77
N GLY A 37 8.02 -1.05 -9.43
CA GLY A 37 8.09 -2.14 -8.45
C GLY A 37 8.30 -1.67 -7.00
N ARG A 38 8.13 -0.38 -6.73
CA ARG A 38 8.29 0.22 -5.39
C ARG A 38 7.08 0.03 -4.48
N LEU A 39 5.94 -0.31 -5.08
CA LEU A 39 4.69 -0.63 -4.38
C LEU A 39 3.97 -1.72 -5.18
N GLY A 40 3.70 -2.84 -4.53
CA GLY A 40 2.95 -3.96 -5.07
C GLY A 40 1.57 -3.53 -5.56
N SER A 41 1.15 -4.05 -6.71
CA SER A 41 -0.15 -3.70 -7.28
C SER A 41 -0.83 -4.91 -7.92
N LEU A 42 -2.14 -4.97 -7.72
CA LEU A 42 -3.06 -5.87 -8.38
C LEU A 42 -3.76 -5.12 -9.52
N ARG A 43 -4.17 -5.82 -10.56
CA ARG A 43 -4.96 -5.24 -11.65
C ARG A 43 -6.33 -5.89 -11.69
N THR A 44 -7.37 -5.08 -11.83
CA THR A 44 -8.70 -5.56 -12.16
C THR A 44 -8.74 -6.00 -13.63
N PRO A 45 -9.74 -6.80 -14.06
CA PRO A 45 -9.92 -7.13 -15.48
C PRO A 45 -9.99 -5.91 -16.40
N GLY A 46 -10.51 -4.77 -15.92
CA GLY A 46 -10.54 -3.50 -16.65
C GLY A 46 -9.22 -2.70 -16.63
N GLY A 47 -8.14 -3.25 -16.07
CA GLY A 47 -6.81 -2.66 -16.07
C GLY A 47 -6.52 -1.66 -14.95
N HIS A 48 -7.51 -1.29 -14.14
CA HIS A 48 -7.33 -0.40 -12.98
C HIS A 48 -6.48 -1.07 -11.91
N ARG A 49 -5.58 -0.29 -11.30
CA ARG A 49 -4.72 -0.78 -10.22
C ARG A 49 -5.44 -0.79 -8.88
N ARG A 50 -5.07 -1.74 -8.04
CA ARG A 50 -5.45 -1.86 -6.63
C ARG A 50 -4.21 -2.15 -5.79
N PHE A 51 -4.20 -1.64 -4.57
CA PHE A 51 -3.08 -1.73 -3.65
C PHE A 51 -3.54 -2.36 -2.35
N ARG A 52 -2.72 -3.24 -1.78
CA ARG A 52 -3.01 -3.83 -0.47
C ARG A 52 -2.87 -2.76 0.60
N GLU A 53 -3.90 -2.60 1.41
CA GLU A 53 -3.89 -1.65 2.52
C GLU A 53 -2.71 -1.94 3.47
N THR A 54 -2.46 -3.21 3.79
CA THR A 54 -1.33 -3.59 4.66
C THR A 54 0.03 -3.12 4.15
N GLU A 55 0.31 -3.32 2.87
CA GLU A 55 1.58 -2.90 2.24
C GLU A 55 1.72 -1.37 2.19
N VAL A 56 0.62 -0.67 1.86
CA VAL A 56 0.56 0.79 1.86
C VAL A 56 0.85 1.36 3.25
N MET A 57 0.22 0.81 4.28
CA MET A 57 0.42 1.23 5.66
C MET A 57 1.84 0.93 6.16
N GLN A 58 2.39 -0.24 5.81
CA GLN A 58 3.78 -0.58 6.12
C GLN A 58 4.77 0.42 5.51
N LEU A 59 4.55 0.84 4.27
CA LEU A 59 5.40 1.83 3.60
C LEU A 59 5.28 3.22 4.25
N LEU A 60 4.09 3.63 4.68
CA LEU A 60 3.91 4.88 5.44
C LEU A 60 4.67 4.84 6.76
N THR A 61 4.56 3.72 7.49
CA THR A 61 5.27 3.52 8.75
C THR A 61 6.78 3.55 8.53
N SER A 62 7.32 2.82 7.53
CA SER A 62 8.77 2.77 7.29
C SER A 62 9.36 4.15 6.99
N LEU A 63 8.70 4.93 6.12
CA LEU A 63 9.16 6.28 5.76
C LEU A 63 9.07 7.27 6.94
N THR A 64 8.10 7.08 7.84
CA THR A 64 7.95 7.94 9.02
C THR A 64 8.97 7.57 10.10
N THR A 65 9.28 6.28 10.27
CA THR A 65 10.31 5.83 11.23
C THR A 65 11.70 6.28 10.79
N GLU A 66 12.04 6.26 9.50
CA GLU A 66 13.32 6.78 9.00
C GLU A 66 13.47 8.29 9.27
N ALA A 67 12.40 9.07 9.18
CA ALA A 67 12.43 10.50 9.48
C ALA A 67 12.66 10.83 10.98
N GLY A 68 12.30 9.91 11.89
CA GLY A 68 12.41 10.13 13.34
C GLY A 68 13.75 9.73 13.97
N VAL A 69 14.60 8.96 13.27
CA VAL A 69 15.86 8.41 13.82
C VAL A 69 17.08 9.26 13.44
N HIS A 70 16.92 10.22 12.51
CA HIS A 70 17.99 11.12 12.05
C HIS A 70 17.90 12.53 12.67
N HIS A 71 17.67 12.63 13.98
CA HIS A 71 17.85 13.85 14.75
C HIS A 71 18.87 13.65 15.87
#